data_AF-A0A839F215-F1
#
_entry.id   AF-A0A839F215-F1
#
_cell.length_a   1.000
_cell.length_b   1.000
_cell.length_c   1.000
_cell.angle_alpha   90.00
_cell.angle_beta   90.00
_cell.angle_gamma   90.00
#
_symmetry.space_group_name_H-M   'P 1'
#
loop_
_entity.id
_entity.type
_entity.pdbx_description
1 polymer ?
#
loop_
_entity_poly.entity_id
_entity_poly.type
_entity_poly.pdbx_seq_one_letter_code
_entity_poly.pdbx_strand_id
1 'polypeptide(L)'
;MDLRFMLAALCALTLAACQTLGRPPAGAASPATTSVQGEYDNHEQVWSARENTAMIAPPHVLVAIEGTPREDWTIWHVRLDASTPIEAAWALRRTTAADGSIVWLPHRPTIAEPGRGKDFDVAQWIALDACALRGRAGAHGLQLAADVNACAVIAPGVGASAALLPLAVERDGEWLRVRLYVDQARGAEAREDLRLVRRFQGWAALNGGGPTAAADSNDWHTDRKVGLGNEGGRYALAYRDGRPSGYSLALERLTYRDGNVPVLKLSVVDDASGRTLAYAWTNPEATRIGINLGWVQVGLESAAIGPASP
;
A
#
# COMPACT_ATOMS: atom_id res chain seq x y z
N MET A 1 -15.66 54.69 54.16
CA MET A 1 -15.05 53.65 53.29
C MET A 1 -15.05 54.20 51.88
N ASP A 2 -13.87 54.48 51.35
CA ASP A 2 -13.66 55.29 50.15
C ASP A 2 -14.06 54.58 48.85
N LEU A 3 -14.97 55.21 48.12
CA LEU A 3 -15.52 54.76 46.83
C LEU A 3 -14.45 54.63 45.72
N ARG A 4 -13.24 55.16 45.94
CA ARG A 4 -12.09 55.08 45.02
C ARG A 4 -11.36 53.75 45.07
N PHE A 5 -11.51 52.95 46.13
CA PHE A 5 -10.91 51.61 46.21
C PHE A 5 -11.76 50.50 45.57
N MET A 6 -13.07 50.73 45.35
CA MET A 6 -13.95 49.73 44.71
C MET A 6 -13.79 49.67 43.19
N LEU A 7 -13.37 50.76 42.53
CA LEU A 7 -13.23 50.77 41.06
C LEU A 7 -11.96 50.06 40.57
N ALA A 8 -10.90 50.02 41.38
CA ALA A 8 -9.65 49.34 41.02
C ALA A 8 -9.76 47.80 41.11
N ALA A 9 -10.61 47.29 42.00
CA ALA A 9 -10.85 45.85 42.13
C ALA A 9 -11.72 45.28 40.98
N LEU A 10 -12.61 46.09 40.40
CA LEU A 10 -13.49 45.65 39.32
C LEU A 10 -12.77 45.56 37.95
N CYS A 11 -11.75 46.40 37.70
CA CYS A 11 -10.97 46.34 36.46
C CYS A 11 -9.91 45.23 36.44
N ALA A 12 -9.47 44.71 37.59
CA ALA A 12 -8.55 43.58 37.65
C ALA A 12 -9.24 42.22 37.40
N LEU A 13 -10.55 42.12 37.65
CA LEU A 13 -11.33 40.89 37.42
C LEU A 13 -11.83 40.73 35.97
N THR A 14 -11.79 41.79 35.15
CA THR A 14 -12.16 41.71 33.73
C THR A 14 -11.00 41.39 32.78
N LEU A 15 -9.76 41.35 33.28
CA LEU A 15 -8.56 40.99 32.48
C LEU A 15 -8.11 39.52 32.67
N ALA A 16 -8.71 38.77 33.61
CA ALA A 16 -8.40 37.36 33.84
C ALA A 16 -9.37 36.38 33.13
N ALA A 17 -10.39 36.87 32.41
CA ALA A 17 -11.41 36.04 31.77
C ALA A 17 -11.12 35.68 30.30
N CYS A 18 -9.97 36.11 29.73
CA CYS A 18 -9.60 35.83 28.33
C CYS A 18 -8.38 34.89 28.17
N GLN A 19 -7.91 34.22 29.23
CA GLN A 19 -6.76 33.31 29.14
C GLN A 19 -7.11 31.80 29.19
N THR A 20 -8.39 31.44 29.15
CA THR A 20 -8.84 30.05 29.03
C THR A 20 -9.66 29.79 27.77
N LEU A 21 -9.24 30.36 26.63
CA LEU A 21 -9.48 29.70 25.36
C LEU A 21 -8.45 28.59 25.25
N GLY A 22 -8.80 27.43 25.81
CA GLY A 22 -8.04 26.20 25.60
C GLY A 22 -7.78 26.06 24.11
N ARG A 23 -6.50 25.95 23.76
CA ARG A 23 -6.08 25.54 22.42
C ARG A 23 -6.97 24.36 22.04
N PRO A 24 -7.80 24.46 20.98
CA PRO A 24 -8.51 23.28 20.52
C PRO A 24 -7.45 22.20 20.33
N PRO A 25 -7.65 20.98 20.84
CA PRO A 25 -6.68 19.92 20.64
C PRO A 25 -6.32 19.93 19.17
N ALA A 26 -5.02 20.08 18.88
CA ALA A 26 -4.49 20.04 17.53
C ALA A 26 -5.18 18.86 16.85
N GLY A 27 -5.91 19.16 15.77
CA GLY A 27 -7.02 18.36 15.28
C GLY A 27 -6.86 16.91 15.63
N ALA A 28 -7.77 16.39 16.47
CA ALA A 28 -8.02 14.95 16.45
C ALA A 28 -8.31 14.67 14.98
N ALA A 29 -7.29 14.18 14.28
CA ALA A 29 -7.46 13.61 12.97
C ALA A 29 -8.63 12.65 13.19
N SER A 30 -9.76 12.92 12.54
CA SER A 30 -10.76 11.88 12.35
C SER A 30 -9.95 10.65 12.00
N PRO A 31 -10.05 9.51 12.74
CA PRO A 31 -9.32 8.32 12.38
C PRO A 31 -9.66 8.15 10.91
N ALA A 32 -8.66 8.36 10.05
CA ALA A 32 -8.87 8.26 8.62
C ALA A 32 -9.47 6.88 8.48
N THR A 33 -10.74 6.81 8.07
CA THR A 33 -11.37 5.53 7.80
C THR A 33 -10.55 5.00 6.64
N THR A 34 -9.46 4.29 6.94
CA THR A 34 -8.47 3.89 5.96
C THR A 34 -9.22 2.95 5.06
N SER A 35 -9.57 3.46 3.88
CA SER A 35 -10.42 2.76 2.93
C SER A 35 -9.90 1.34 2.79
N VAL A 36 -10.82 0.36 2.86
CA VAL A 36 -10.43 -1.04 2.71
C VAL A 36 -9.76 -1.30 1.36
N GLN A 37 -10.08 -0.44 0.40
CA GLN A 37 -9.74 -0.50 -1.00
C GLN A 37 -8.36 0.12 -1.28
N GLY A 38 -7.73 -0.36 -2.35
CA GLY A 38 -6.40 0.08 -2.78
C GLY A 38 -5.49 -1.10 -3.08
N GLU A 39 -4.27 -0.78 -3.50
CA GLU A 39 -3.22 -1.77 -3.78
C GLU A 39 -2.29 -1.88 -2.59
N TYR A 40 -1.90 -3.10 -2.25
CA TYR A 40 -1.02 -3.43 -1.15
C TYR A 40 0.15 -4.27 -1.68
N ASP A 41 1.33 -4.04 -1.15
CA ASP A 41 2.56 -4.66 -1.62
C ASP A 41 3.47 -5.01 -0.42
N ASN A 42 4.10 -6.20 -0.43
CA ASN A 42 5.05 -6.64 0.60
C ASN A 42 6.53 -6.36 0.26
N HIS A 43 6.80 -5.40 -0.62
CA HIS A 43 8.12 -5.04 -1.09
C HIS A 43 9.16 -4.89 0.03
N GLU A 44 8.83 -4.15 1.11
CA GLU A 44 9.75 -3.98 2.25
C GLU A 44 10.08 -5.31 2.93
N GLN A 45 9.10 -6.22 3.05
CA GLN A 45 9.29 -7.54 3.65
C GLN A 45 10.26 -8.38 2.81
N VAL A 46 10.09 -8.38 1.50
CA VAL A 46 10.97 -9.08 0.54
C VAL A 46 12.36 -8.48 0.55
N TRP A 47 12.48 -7.15 0.52
CA TRP A 47 13.76 -6.46 0.60
C TRP A 47 14.50 -6.79 1.89
N SER A 48 13.82 -6.68 3.04
CA SER A 48 14.41 -6.94 4.36
C SER A 48 14.92 -8.37 4.50
N ALA A 49 14.20 -9.35 3.94
CA ALA A 49 14.64 -10.73 3.97
C ALA A 49 15.88 -10.99 3.07
N ARG A 50 16.05 -10.25 1.97
CA ARG A 50 17.27 -10.34 1.14
C ARG A 50 18.50 -9.79 1.88
N GLU A 51 18.31 -8.75 2.67
CA GLU A 51 19.36 -8.16 3.53
C GLU A 51 19.66 -9.02 4.77
N ASN A 52 18.81 -10.00 5.09
CA ASN A 52 18.98 -10.87 6.24
C ASN A 52 18.94 -12.36 5.85
N THR A 53 20.13 -12.92 5.62
CA THR A 53 20.29 -14.34 5.23
C THR A 53 19.77 -15.37 6.24
N ALA A 54 19.45 -14.96 7.48
CA ALA A 54 18.83 -15.83 8.47
C ALA A 54 17.31 -15.96 8.29
N MET A 55 16.68 -15.11 7.48
CA MET A 55 15.24 -15.15 7.21
C MET A 55 14.93 -15.99 5.98
N ILE A 56 13.86 -16.79 6.05
CA ILE A 56 13.27 -17.40 4.85
C ILE A 56 12.62 -16.28 4.05
N ALA A 57 13.11 -16.06 2.83
CA ALA A 57 12.58 -15.01 1.97
C ALA A 57 11.09 -15.25 1.65
N PRO A 58 10.18 -14.31 1.97
CA PRO A 58 8.82 -14.40 1.52
C PRO A 58 8.74 -14.22 -0.01
N PRO A 59 7.72 -14.81 -0.66
CA PRO A 59 7.44 -14.46 -2.05
C PRO A 59 7.00 -13.00 -2.13
N HIS A 60 7.22 -12.37 -3.29
CA HIS A 60 6.66 -11.05 -3.52
C HIS A 60 5.18 -11.16 -3.88
N VAL A 61 4.33 -10.46 -3.15
CA VAL A 61 2.86 -10.54 -3.26
C VAL A 61 2.28 -9.13 -3.34
N LEU A 62 1.37 -8.98 -4.29
CA LEU A 62 0.55 -7.80 -4.50
C LEU A 62 -0.91 -8.15 -4.27
N VAL A 63 -1.62 -7.29 -3.54
CA VAL A 63 -3.07 -7.42 -3.30
C VAL A 63 -3.77 -6.13 -3.69
N ALA A 64 -4.61 -6.16 -4.72
CA ALA A 64 -5.53 -5.06 -5.01
C ALA A 64 -6.92 -5.37 -4.47
N ILE A 65 -7.47 -4.44 -3.69
CA ILE A 65 -8.80 -4.55 -3.08
C ILE A 65 -9.72 -3.51 -3.71
N GLU A 66 -10.80 -3.98 -4.31
CA GLU A 66 -11.81 -3.17 -4.98
C GLU A 66 -13.14 -3.23 -4.23
N GLY A 67 -13.84 -2.10 -4.19
CA GLY A 67 -15.22 -2.04 -3.73
C GLY A 67 -16.19 -2.61 -4.78
N THR A 68 -17.37 -3.00 -4.33
CA THR A 68 -18.49 -3.34 -5.23
C THR A 68 -19.69 -2.44 -4.92
N PRO A 69 -20.73 -2.40 -5.77
CA PRO A 69 -22.00 -1.72 -5.50
C PRO A 69 -22.70 -2.26 -4.24
N ARG A 70 -22.28 -3.43 -3.75
CA ARG A 70 -22.73 -4.00 -2.48
C ARG A 70 -21.68 -3.73 -1.40
N GLU A 71 -22.05 -2.93 -0.41
CA GLU A 71 -21.15 -2.56 0.70
C GLU A 71 -20.65 -3.77 1.52
N ASP A 72 -21.38 -4.89 1.49
CA ASP A 72 -20.98 -6.13 2.15
C ASP A 72 -19.95 -6.95 1.34
N TRP A 73 -19.50 -6.48 0.18
CA TRP A 73 -18.60 -7.20 -0.72
C TRP A 73 -17.39 -6.38 -1.15
N THR A 74 -16.25 -7.06 -1.23
CA THR A 74 -15.02 -6.57 -1.86
C THR A 74 -14.45 -7.62 -2.80
N ILE A 75 -13.77 -7.19 -3.86
CA ILE A 75 -13.02 -8.09 -4.74
C ILE A 75 -11.53 -7.93 -4.43
N TRP A 76 -10.84 -9.04 -4.25
CA TRP A 76 -9.41 -9.11 -3.99
C TRP A 76 -8.72 -9.75 -5.18
N HIS A 77 -7.78 -9.02 -5.77
CA HIS A 77 -6.86 -9.53 -6.77
C HIS A 77 -5.52 -9.77 -6.11
N VAL A 78 -5.16 -11.05 -5.97
CA VAL A 78 -3.88 -11.45 -5.37
C VAL A 78 -2.98 -11.92 -6.49
N ARG A 79 -1.79 -11.32 -6.59
CA ARG A 79 -0.72 -11.77 -7.48
C ARG A 79 0.50 -12.17 -6.66
N LEU A 80 1.04 -13.33 -6.97
CA LEU A 80 2.32 -13.79 -6.47
C LEU A 80 3.32 -13.78 -7.64
N ASP A 81 4.41 -13.05 -7.46
CA ASP A 81 5.46 -12.99 -8.47
C ASP A 81 6.34 -14.24 -8.38
N ALA A 82 6.38 -14.99 -9.48
CA ALA A 82 7.21 -16.17 -9.69
C ALA A 82 7.70 -16.17 -11.16
N SER A 83 8.45 -17.19 -11.57
CA SER A 83 8.86 -17.32 -12.98
C SER A 83 7.68 -17.27 -13.95
N THR A 84 6.55 -17.86 -13.53
CA THR A 84 5.23 -17.62 -14.09
C THR A 84 4.37 -17.04 -12.98
N PRO A 85 3.88 -15.79 -13.09
CA PRO A 85 3.01 -15.20 -12.08
C PRO A 85 1.78 -16.07 -11.81
N ILE A 86 1.40 -16.17 -10.54
CA ILE A 86 0.17 -16.83 -10.12
C ILE A 86 -0.80 -15.72 -9.71
N GLU A 87 -2.01 -15.76 -10.24
CA GLU A 87 -3.04 -14.77 -9.97
C GLU A 87 -4.34 -15.43 -9.53
N ALA A 88 -5.04 -14.79 -8.61
CA ALA A 88 -6.37 -15.21 -8.17
C ALA A 88 -7.25 -13.99 -7.90
N ALA A 89 -8.54 -14.14 -8.20
CA ALA A 89 -9.58 -13.20 -7.80
C ALA A 89 -10.47 -13.86 -6.75
N TRP A 90 -10.76 -13.15 -5.67
CA TRP A 90 -11.66 -13.59 -4.60
C TRP A 90 -12.68 -12.52 -4.31
N ALA A 91 -13.96 -12.88 -4.26
CA ALA A 91 -14.97 -12.00 -3.70
C ALA A 91 -15.13 -12.33 -2.21
N LEU A 92 -14.84 -11.37 -1.34
CA LEU A 92 -15.01 -11.53 0.10
C LEU A 92 -16.31 -10.86 0.53
N ARG A 93 -17.23 -11.66 1.07
CA ARG A 93 -18.47 -11.16 1.66
C ARG A 93 -18.32 -11.01 3.16
N ARG A 94 -18.55 -9.81 3.68
CA ARG A 94 -18.60 -9.53 5.11
C ARG A 94 -20.00 -9.75 5.66
N THR A 95 -20.11 -10.56 6.72
CA THR A 95 -21.32 -10.70 7.52
C THR A 95 -20.99 -10.54 9.01
N THR A 96 -22.02 -10.38 9.83
CA THR A 96 -21.91 -10.36 11.28
C THR A 96 -22.69 -11.55 11.82
N ALA A 97 -22.04 -12.37 12.65
CA ALA A 97 -22.69 -13.50 13.30
C ALA A 97 -23.54 -13.05 14.50
N ALA A 98 -24.38 -13.94 15.02
CA ALA A 98 -25.29 -13.65 16.13
C ALA A 98 -24.56 -13.24 17.43
N ASP A 99 -23.31 -13.68 17.61
CA ASP A 99 -22.45 -13.32 18.74
C ASP A 99 -21.69 -11.99 18.53
N GLY A 100 -21.99 -11.27 17.45
CA GLY A 100 -21.32 -10.03 17.06
C GLY A 100 -19.95 -10.21 16.41
N SER A 101 -19.47 -11.45 16.20
CA SER A 101 -18.24 -11.70 15.47
C SER A 101 -18.38 -11.34 13.99
N ILE A 102 -17.29 -10.86 13.40
CA ILE A 102 -17.22 -10.58 11.97
C ILE A 102 -16.84 -11.88 11.25
N VAL A 103 -17.53 -12.15 10.16
CA VAL A 103 -17.24 -13.27 9.28
C VAL A 103 -16.96 -12.74 7.89
N TRP A 104 -15.82 -13.12 7.31
CA TRP A 104 -15.54 -12.94 5.89
C TRP A 104 -15.65 -14.29 5.20
N LEU A 105 -16.58 -14.38 4.25
CA LEU A 105 -16.81 -15.58 3.46
C LEU A 105 -16.16 -15.41 2.09
N PRO A 106 -15.07 -16.14 1.78
CA PRO A 106 -14.46 -16.12 0.47
C PRO A 106 -15.36 -16.79 -0.56
N HIS A 107 -15.39 -16.22 -1.76
CA HIS A 107 -16.02 -16.81 -2.92
C HIS A 107 -15.02 -16.87 -4.07
N ARG A 108 -15.03 -17.97 -4.81
CA ARG A 108 -14.26 -18.12 -6.04
C ARG A 108 -15.13 -17.78 -7.25
N PRO A 109 -14.54 -17.29 -8.35
CA PRO A 109 -15.30 -17.06 -9.57
C PRO A 109 -15.69 -18.39 -10.24
N THR A 110 -16.85 -18.41 -10.90
CA THR A 110 -17.35 -19.54 -11.69
C THR A 110 -17.04 -19.40 -13.18
N ILE A 111 -16.58 -18.21 -13.59
CA ILE A 111 -16.15 -17.87 -14.96
C ILE A 111 -14.76 -17.22 -14.91
N ALA A 112 -14.06 -17.17 -16.06
CA ALA A 112 -12.68 -16.64 -16.11
C ALA A 112 -12.60 -15.14 -15.77
N GLU A 113 -13.57 -14.35 -16.23
CA GLU A 113 -13.61 -12.89 -16.06
C GLU A 113 -14.95 -12.49 -15.42
N PRO A 114 -15.09 -12.61 -14.09
CA PRO A 114 -16.29 -12.14 -13.42
C PRO A 114 -16.42 -10.62 -13.52
N GLY A 115 -17.65 -10.13 -13.60
CA GLY A 115 -17.98 -8.71 -13.59
C GLY A 115 -17.51 -8.04 -12.30
N ARG A 116 -17.05 -6.78 -12.43
CA ARG A 116 -16.44 -5.99 -11.35
C ARG A 116 -17.03 -4.58 -11.34
N GLY A 117 -16.74 -3.83 -10.28
CA GLY A 117 -17.28 -2.48 -10.12
C GLY A 117 -18.79 -2.48 -10.33
N LYS A 118 -19.28 -1.58 -11.19
CA LYS A 118 -20.71 -1.49 -11.53
C LYS A 118 -21.32 -2.78 -12.11
N ASP A 119 -20.51 -3.64 -12.74
CA ASP A 119 -20.94 -4.87 -13.40
C ASP A 119 -20.83 -6.10 -12.48
N PHE A 120 -20.60 -5.90 -11.18
CA PHE A 120 -20.50 -6.99 -10.21
C PHE A 120 -21.80 -7.80 -10.11
N ASP A 121 -21.70 -9.10 -10.37
CA ASP A 121 -22.80 -10.07 -10.27
C ASP A 121 -22.44 -11.21 -9.34
N VAL A 122 -23.19 -11.34 -8.24
CA VAL A 122 -23.00 -12.39 -7.22
C VAL A 122 -23.18 -13.79 -7.79
N ALA A 123 -23.98 -13.99 -8.85
CA ALA A 123 -24.20 -15.31 -9.44
C ALA A 123 -22.94 -15.90 -10.10
N GLN A 124 -21.94 -15.06 -10.37
CA GLN A 124 -20.64 -15.46 -10.93
C GLN A 124 -19.65 -15.92 -9.86
N TRP A 125 -20.08 -16.01 -8.60
CA TRP A 125 -19.24 -16.34 -7.45
C TRP A 125 -19.86 -17.45 -6.61
N ILE A 126 -19.05 -18.45 -6.25
CA ILE A 126 -19.47 -19.56 -5.39
C ILE A 126 -18.74 -19.51 -4.05
N ALA A 127 -19.52 -19.61 -2.97
CA ALA A 127 -19.03 -19.54 -1.59
C ALA A 127 -18.09 -20.71 -1.26
N LEU A 128 -17.11 -20.41 -0.41
CA LEU A 128 -16.17 -21.38 0.17
C LEU A 128 -16.40 -21.42 1.69
N ASP A 129 -17.55 -21.93 2.13
CA ASP A 129 -17.98 -21.90 3.54
C ASP A 129 -16.97 -22.51 4.51
N ALA A 130 -16.28 -23.57 4.09
CA ALA A 130 -15.24 -24.23 4.89
C ALA A 130 -13.99 -23.36 5.11
N CYS A 131 -13.83 -22.28 4.34
CA CYS A 131 -12.74 -21.31 4.44
C CYS A 131 -13.23 -19.95 5.00
N ALA A 132 -14.41 -19.90 5.62
CA ALA A 132 -14.90 -18.67 6.25
C ALA A 132 -13.92 -18.18 7.32
N LEU A 133 -13.45 -16.94 7.19
CA LEU A 133 -12.59 -16.29 8.18
C LEU A 133 -13.46 -15.66 9.26
N ARG A 134 -13.16 -15.93 10.52
CA ARG A 134 -13.92 -15.44 11.68
C ARG A 134 -13.01 -14.68 12.62
N GLY A 135 -13.57 -13.67 13.27
CA GLY A 135 -12.84 -12.92 14.29
C GLY A 135 -13.58 -11.65 14.70
N ARG A 136 -12.84 -10.65 15.13
CA ARG A 136 -13.40 -9.43 15.73
C ARG A 136 -12.65 -8.20 15.24
N ALA A 137 -13.35 -7.09 15.18
CA ALA A 137 -12.73 -5.78 15.14
C ALA A 137 -12.41 -5.34 16.57
N GLY A 138 -11.22 -4.79 16.78
CA GLY A 138 -10.76 -4.24 18.05
C GLY A 138 -10.15 -2.85 17.86
N ALA A 139 -9.53 -2.33 18.93
CA ALA A 139 -8.88 -1.02 18.90
C ALA A 139 -7.70 -0.94 17.90
N HIS A 140 -7.06 -2.08 17.62
CA HIS A 140 -5.92 -2.22 16.70
C HIS A 140 -6.36 -2.75 15.32
N GLY A 141 -7.62 -2.54 14.95
CA GLY A 141 -8.14 -2.92 13.64
C GLY A 141 -8.83 -4.29 13.62
N LEU A 142 -8.68 -5.03 12.52
CA LEU A 142 -9.44 -6.24 12.24
C LEU A 142 -8.52 -7.46 12.23
N GLN A 143 -8.90 -8.53 12.92
CA GLN A 143 -8.21 -9.82 12.86
C GLN A 143 -9.21 -10.94 12.59
N LEU A 144 -8.96 -11.72 11.54
CA LEU A 144 -9.81 -12.82 11.08
C LEU A 144 -8.95 -14.03 10.73
N ALA A 145 -9.42 -15.24 11.04
CA ALA A 145 -8.76 -16.48 10.65
C ALA A 145 -9.78 -17.56 10.28
N ALA A 146 -9.42 -18.39 9.30
CA ALA A 146 -10.16 -19.59 8.92
C ALA A 146 -9.70 -20.81 9.74
N ASP A 147 -10.56 -21.81 9.82
CA ASP A 147 -10.12 -23.16 10.22
C ASP A 147 -9.36 -23.79 9.04
N VAL A 148 -8.05 -23.93 9.22
CA VAL A 148 -7.13 -24.45 8.19
C VAL A 148 -7.51 -25.88 7.78
N ASN A 149 -7.95 -26.71 8.73
CA ASN A 149 -8.31 -28.10 8.44
C ASN A 149 -9.60 -28.17 7.63
N ALA A 150 -10.61 -27.37 8.00
CA ALA A 150 -11.85 -27.29 7.24
C ALA A 150 -11.60 -26.78 5.82
N CYS A 151 -10.78 -25.74 5.66
CA CYS A 151 -10.47 -25.16 4.37
C CYS A 151 -9.66 -26.12 3.46
N ALA A 152 -8.74 -26.90 4.04
CA ALA A 152 -7.94 -27.88 3.31
C ALA A 152 -8.79 -28.98 2.62
N VAL A 153 -9.98 -29.29 3.14
CA VAL A 153 -10.89 -30.28 2.52
C VAL A 153 -11.37 -29.83 1.14
N ILE A 154 -11.58 -28.53 0.93
CA ILE A 154 -12.14 -28.00 -0.32
C ILE A 154 -11.08 -27.43 -1.27
N ALA A 155 -9.88 -27.12 -0.77
CA ALA A 155 -8.79 -26.54 -1.55
C ALA A 155 -8.48 -27.30 -2.86
N PRO A 156 -8.43 -28.66 -2.90
CA PRO A 156 -8.21 -29.39 -4.15
C PRO A 156 -9.28 -29.11 -5.21
N GLY A 157 -10.53 -28.93 -4.81
CA GLY A 157 -11.64 -28.63 -5.71
C GLY A 157 -11.64 -27.20 -6.25
N VAL A 158 -10.84 -26.30 -5.64
CA VAL A 158 -10.64 -24.91 -6.08
C VAL A 158 -9.61 -24.81 -7.20
N GLY A 159 -8.61 -25.71 -7.22
CA GLY A 159 -7.54 -25.74 -8.22
C GLY A 159 -6.32 -24.91 -7.82
N ALA A 160 -5.49 -24.55 -8.79
CA ALA A 160 -4.20 -23.87 -8.53
C ALA A 160 -4.36 -22.52 -7.82
N SER A 161 -5.44 -21.79 -8.09
CA SER A 161 -5.73 -20.52 -7.43
C SER A 161 -5.88 -20.65 -5.92
N ALA A 162 -6.23 -21.83 -5.40
CA ALA A 162 -6.33 -22.09 -3.96
C ALA A 162 -5.06 -21.70 -3.20
N ALA A 163 -3.89 -21.76 -3.83
CA ALA A 163 -2.62 -21.31 -3.26
C ALA A 163 -2.68 -19.87 -2.71
N LEU A 164 -3.46 -18.99 -3.35
CA LEU A 164 -3.62 -17.58 -3.00
C LEU A 164 -4.90 -17.30 -2.19
N LEU A 165 -5.56 -18.33 -1.66
CA LEU A 165 -6.73 -18.17 -0.81
C LEU A 165 -6.33 -17.63 0.57
N PRO A 166 -6.92 -16.53 1.06
CA PRO A 166 -6.62 -16.03 2.41
C PRO A 166 -7.09 -17.01 3.50
N LEU A 167 -6.18 -17.36 4.42
CA LEU A 167 -6.44 -18.16 5.61
C LEU A 167 -6.47 -17.32 6.89
N ALA A 168 -5.71 -16.22 6.93
CA ALA A 168 -5.80 -15.24 8.00
C ALA A 168 -5.57 -13.84 7.43
N VAL A 169 -6.30 -12.87 7.99
CA VAL A 169 -6.18 -11.46 7.63
C VAL A 169 -6.10 -10.66 8.92
N GLU A 170 -5.08 -9.83 9.02
CA GLU A 170 -4.97 -8.76 10.00
C GLU A 170 -4.86 -7.44 9.27
N ARG A 171 -5.53 -6.41 9.79
CA ARG A 171 -5.52 -5.08 9.20
C ARG A 171 -5.42 -4.03 10.29
N ASP A 172 -4.42 -3.16 10.15
CA ASP A 172 -4.19 -2.04 11.05
C ASP A 172 -3.60 -0.84 10.28
N GLY A 173 -4.33 0.27 10.23
CA GLY A 173 -3.92 1.45 9.46
C GLY A 173 -3.71 1.14 7.98
N GLU A 174 -2.47 1.33 7.50
CA GLU A 174 -2.03 1.02 6.13
C GLU A 174 -1.56 -0.43 5.94
N TRP A 175 -1.42 -1.19 7.03
CA TRP A 175 -0.93 -2.56 6.98
C TRP A 175 -2.05 -3.54 6.69
N LEU A 176 -1.75 -4.45 5.77
CA LEU A 176 -2.54 -5.64 5.48
C LEU A 176 -1.60 -6.84 5.67
N ARG A 177 -1.85 -7.66 6.69
CA ARG A 177 -1.11 -8.90 6.90
C ARG A 177 -1.98 -10.06 6.48
N VAL A 178 -1.50 -10.87 5.54
CA VAL A 178 -2.28 -11.97 4.98
C VAL A 178 -1.47 -13.24 5.07
N ARG A 179 -2.07 -14.28 5.64
CA ARG A 179 -1.58 -15.64 5.48
C ARG A 179 -2.36 -16.30 4.36
N LEU A 180 -1.67 -16.70 3.30
CA LEU A 180 -2.25 -17.40 2.16
C LEU A 180 -2.20 -18.92 2.38
N TYR A 181 -3.00 -19.67 1.63
CA TYR A 181 -3.01 -21.13 1.73
C TYR A 181 -1.64 -21.76 1.48
N VAL A 182 -0.88 -21.22 0.50
CA VAL A 182 0.48 -21.68 0.17
C VAL A 182 1.47 -21.53 1.34
N ASP A 183 1.21 -20.61 2.27
CA ASP A 183 2.10 -20.33 3.40
C ASP A 183 2.16 -21.47 4.42
N GLN A 184 1.21 -22.39 4.38
CA GLN A 184 1.25 -23.61 5.19
C GLN A 184 2.55 -24.41 4.98
N ALA A 185 3.14 -24.36 3.78
CA ALA A 185 4.41 -25.01 3.48
C ALA A 185 5.62 -24.28 4.12
N ARG A 186 5.48 -22.99 4.44
CA ARG A 186 6.52 -22.14 5.03
C ARG A 186 6.47 -22.10 6.57
N GLY A 187 5.33 -22.46 7.16
CA GLY A 187 5.16 -22.59 8.61
C GLY A 187 3.85 -21.99 9.12
N ALA A 188 3.58 -22.15 10.42
CA ALA A 188 2.37 -21.63 11.05
C ALA A 188 2.33 -20.09 11.08
N GLU A 189 3.50 -19.46 11.23
CA GLU A 189 3.68 -18.00 11.34
C GLU A 189 3.96 -17.32 10.00
N ALA A 190 4.11 -18.10 8.91
CA ALA A 190 4.37 -17.53 7.60
C ALA A 190 3.18 -16.71 7.12
N ARG A 191 3.46 -15.48 6.68
CA ARG A 191 2.49 -14.52 6.16
C ARG A 191 3.19 -13.45 5.33
N GLU A 192 2.40 -12.73 4.57
CA GLU A 192 2.82 -11.53 3.87
C GLU A 192 2.44 -10.29 4.68
N ASP A 193 3.42 -9.41 4.90
CA ASP A 193 3.21 -8.12 5.57
C ASP A 193 3.20 -7.03 4.48
N LEU A 194 2.00 -6.70 4.00
CA LEU A 194 1.79 -5.74 2.92
C LEU A 194 1.45 -4.34 3.46
N ARG A 195 1.84 -3.30 2.73
CA ARG A 195 1.40 -1.91 2.98
C ARG A 195 0.63 -1.33 1.82
N LEU A 196 -0.32 -0.45 2.12
CA LEU A 196 -1.06 0.32 1.14
C LEU A 196 -0.09 1.17 0.28
N VAL A 197 -0.12 0.93 -1.03
CA VAL A 197 0.67 1.65 -2.03
C VAL A 197 0.13 3.06 -2.20
N ARG A 198 1.00 4.05 -1.99
CA ARG A 198 0.75 5.45 -2.36
C ARG A 198 1.33 5.71 -3.75
N ARG A 199 0.52 6.31 -4.62
CA ARG A 199 0.92 6.65 -5.99
C ARG A 199 1.55 8.03 -6.03
N PHE A 200 2.62 8.14 -6.80
CA PHE A 200 3.34 9.37 -7.11
C PHE A 200 3.32 9.61 -8.61
N GLN A 201 3.16 10.87 -9.00
CA GLN A 201 3.15 11.31 -10.40
C GLN A 201 4.08 12.50 -10.58
N GLY A 202 4.60 12.69 -11.78
CA GLY A 202 5.42 13.85 -12.08
C GLY A 202 6.15 13.77 -13.40
N TRP A 203 7.39 14.21 -13.39
CA TRP A 203 8.19 14.35 -14.61
C TRP A 203 9.62 13.84 -14.43
N ALA A 204 10.22 13.45 -15.54
CA ALA A 204 11.63 13.15 -15.66
C ALA A 204 12.21 13.84 -16.90
N ALA A 205 13.45 14.31 -16.81
CA ALA A 205 14.23 14.80 -17.93
C ALA A 205 15.55 14.04 -17.96
N LEU A 206 15.86 13.45 -19.11
CA LEU A 206 17.07 12.67 -19.37
C LEU A 206 17.86 13.34 -20.48
N ASN A 207 19.16 13.52 -20.29
CA ASN A 207 20.06 13.96 -21.34
C ASN A 207 20.45 12.78 -22.24
N GLY A 208 20.45 12.96 -23.56
CA GLY A 208 20.79 11.92 -24.54
C GLY A 208 22.20 11.35 -24.38
N GLY A 209 23.13 12.11 -23.77
CA GLY A 209 24.47 11.64 -23.44
C GLY A 209 24.57 10.81 -22.15
N GLY A 210 23.47 10.63 -21.42
CA GLY A 210 23.44 9.91 -20.14
C GLY A 210 24.46 10.44 -19.12
N PRO A 211 25.06 9.59 -18.27
CA PRO A 211 26.10 9.98 -17.32
C PRO A 211 27.32 10.69 -17.93
N THR A 212 27.54 10.55 -19.25
CA THR A 212 28.65 11.15 -19.99
C THR A 212 28.26 12.43 -20.74
N ALA A 213 27.06 12.96 -20.52
CA ALA A 213 26.59 14.17 -21.17
C ALA A 213 27.53 15.36 -20.90
N ALA A 214 27.84 16.11 -21.95
CA ALA A 214 28.58 17.36 -21.82
C ALA A 214 27.74 18.39 -21.04
N ALA A 215 28.40 19.26 -20.26
CA ALA A 215 27.72 20.25 -19.42
C ALA A 215 26.88 21.27 -20.21
N ASP A 216 27.23 21.49 -21.49
CA ASP A 216 26.54 22.37 -22.44
C ASP A 216 25.57 21.61 -23.37
N SER A 217 25.36 20.30 -23.14
CA SER A 217 24.42 19.49 -23.93
C SER A 217 22.98 19.97 -23.73
N ASN A 218 22.32 20.30 -24.83
CA ASN A 218 20.90 20.67 -24.88
C ASN A 218 19.99 19.52 -25.33
N ASP A 219 20.52 18.30 -25.47
CA ASP A 219 19.76 17.12 -25.92
C ASP A 219 18.95 16.51 -24.77
N TRP A 220 17.86 17.17 -24.39
CA TRP A 220 16.99 16.75 -23.30
C TRP A 220 15.71 16.07 -23.78
N HIS A 221 15.45 14.91 -23.20
CA HIS A 221 14.25 14.11 -23.39
C HIS A 221 13.41 14.19 -22.13
N THR A 222 12.27 14.86 -22.20
CA THR A 222 11.38 15.06 -21.05
C THR A 222 10.15 14.18 -21.17
N ASP A 223 9.81 13.52 -20.08
CA ASP A 223 8.56 12.79 -19.89
C ASP A 223 7.78 13.43 -18.73
N ARG A 224 6.50 13.72 -18.94
CA ARG A 224 5.59 14.32 -17.94
C ARG A 224 4.52 13.34 -17.46
N LYS A 225 4.64 12.07 -17.81
CA LYS A 225 3.68 11.00 -17.49
C LYS A 225 4.27 9.99 -16.50
N VAL A 226 5.32 10.37 -15.78
CA VAL A 226 5.96 9.49 -14.79
C VAL A 226 4.94 9.15 -13.70
N GLY A 227 4.74 7.86 -13.46
CA GLY A 227 3.82 7.35 -12.45
C GLY A 227 4.40 6.12 -11.75
N LEU A 228 4.47 6.15 -10.43
CA LEU A 228 5.14 5.13 -9.60
C LEU A 228 4.33 4.85 -8.33
N GLY A 229 4.33 3.60 -7.87
CA GLY A 229 3.94 3.26 -6.49
C GLY A 229 5.16 3.37 -5.56
N ASN A 230 4.95 3.74 -4.30
CA ASN A 230 6.04 3.90 -3.32
C ASN A 230 6.49 2.59 -2.65
N GLU A 231 5.90 1.45 -3.00
CA GLU A 231 6.30 0.12 -2.51
C GLU A 231 7.10 -0.63 -3.57
N GLY A 232 8.15 -0.02 -4.13
CA GLY A 232 8.98 -0.68 -5.14
C GLY A 232 8.49 -0.52 -6.59
N GLY A 233 7.64 0.48 -6.84
CA GLY A 233 7.24 0.81 -8.20
C GLY A 233 8.43 1.17 -9.08
N ARG A 234 8.38 0.77 -10.36
CA ARG A 234 9.40 1.07 -11.38
C ARG A 234 8.82 1.79 -12.59
N TYR A 235 9.62 2.69 -13.17
CA TYR A 235 9.27 3.43 -14.39
C TYR A 235 10.48 3.50 -15.30
N ALA A 236 10.40 2.84 -16.46
CA ALA A 236 11.47 2.87 -17.46
C ALA A 236 11.52 4.25 -18.12
N LEU A 237 12.70 4.86 -18.14
CA LEU A 237 12.91 6.11 -18.86
C LEU A 237 13.13 5.79 -20.35
N ALA A 238 12.46 6.55 -21.21
CA ALA A 238 12.59 6.43 -22.65
C ALA A 238 13.01 7.77 -23.25
N TYR A 239 13.68 7.70 -24.40
CA TYR A 239 13.92 8.88 -25.22
C TYR A 239 12.61 9.33 -25.90
N ARG A 240 12.62 10.55 -26.44
CA ARG A 240 11.42 11.15 -27.08
C ARG A 240 10.87 10.32 -28.25
N ASP A 241 11.74 9.55 -28.90
CA ASP A 241 11.37 8.64 -29.98
C ASP A 241 10.83 7.28 -29.49
N GLY A 242 10.69 7.09 -28.18
CA GLY A 242 10.20 5.88 -27.54
C GLY A 242 11.26 4.79 -27.35
N ARG A 243 12.51 5.01 -27.78
CA ARG A 243 13.58 4.03 -27.53
C ARG A 243 13.91 3.96 -26.03
N PRO A 244 14.18 2.76 -25.49
CA PRO A 244 14.63 2.61 -24.11
C PRO A 244 15.92 3.39 -23.86
N SER A 245 16.00 4.07 -22.73
CA SER A 245 17.25 4.75 -22.34
C SER A 245 18.29 3.82 -21.71
N GLY A 246 17.85 2.66 -21.22
CA GLY A 246 18.65 1.78 -20.36
C GLY A 246 18.64 2.19 -18.89
N TYR A 247 17.83 3.18 -18.50
CA TYR A 247 17.66 3.60 -17.12
C TYR A 247 16.20 3.53 -16.68
N SER A 248 15.99 3.20 -15.41
CA SER A 248 14.69 3.22 -14.76
C SER A 248 14.71 4.06 -13.48
N LEU A 249 13.55 4.56 -13.10
CA LEU A 249 13.29 5.08 -11.77
C LEU A 249 12.71 3.98 -10.88
N ALA A 250 13.06 3.97 -9.60
CA ALA A 250 12.41 3.14 -8.59
C ALA A 250 12.05 3.98 -7.37
N LEU A 251 10.83 3.79 -6.83
CA LEU A 251 10.37 4.47 -5.63
C LEU A 251 9.99 3.43 -4.56
N GLU A 252 10.68 3.48 -3.43
CA GLU A 252 10.66 2.43 -2.41
C GLU A 252 10.50 3.04 -1.01
N ARG A 253 9.62 2.47 -0.19
CA ARG A 253 9.58 2.72 1.26
C ARG A 253 10.29 1.58 1.96
N LEU A 254 11.36 1.91 2.69
CA LEU A 254 12.23 0.91 3.30
C LEU A 254 12.62 1.35 4.71
N THR A 255 12.89 0.39 5.59
CA THR A 255 13.48 0.62 6.90
C THR A 255 14.89 0.08 6.92
N TYR A 256 15.88 0.98 7.01
CA TYR A 256 17.28 0.56 7.11
C TYR A 256 17.56 -0.10 8.46
N ARG A 257 18.25 -1.24 8.43
CA ARG A 257 18.61 -2.02 9.62
C ARG A 257 19.43 -1.20 10.61
N ASP A 258 20.40 -0.44 10.10
CA ASP A 258 21.24 0.43 10.90
C ASP A 258 20.43 1.65 11.35
N GLY A 259 19.93 1.57 12.59
CA GLY A 259 19.17 2.64 13.23
C GLY A 259 17.65 2.53 13.09
N ASN A 260 17.12 1.50 12.42
CA ASN A 260 15.68 1.27 12.25
C ASN A 260 14.95 2.52 11.71
N VAL A 261 15.54 3.14 10.68
CA VAL A 261 15.09 4.42 10.14
C VAL A 261 14.24 4.17 8.89
N PRO A 262 12.92 4.43 8.93
CA PRO A 262 12.07 4.31 7.76
C PRO A 262 12.30 5.52 6.83
N VAL A 263 12.39 5.26 5.52
CA VAL A 263 12.59 6.29 4.50
C VAL A 263 11.70 6.06 3.28
N LEU A 264 11.43 7.14 2.54
CA LEU A 264 11.02 7.08 1.14
C LEU A 264 12.24 7.33 0.26
N LYS A 265 12.59 6.40 -0.63
CA LYS A 265 13.79 6.41 -1.46
C LYS A 265 13.42 6.45 -2.94
N LEU A 266 13.95 7.43 -3.66
CA LEU A 266 13.89 7.53 -5.13
C LEU A 266 15.26 7.18 -5.71
N SER A 267 15.32 6.13 -6.52
CA SER A 267 16.55 5.62 -7.14
C SER A 267 16.55 5.80 -8.65
N VAL A 268 17.71 6.07 -9.23
CA VAL A 268 18.00 5.90 -10.65
C VAL A 268 18.74 4.58 -10.82
N VAL A 269 18.21 3.69 -11.65
CA VAL A 269 18.68 2.32 -11.83
C VAL A 269 19.20 2.15 -13.25
N ASP A 270 20.36 1.52 -13.39
CA ASP A 270 20.86 1.01 -14.67
C ASP A 270 20.18 -0.32 -14.98
N ASP A 271 19.44 -0.40 -16.08
CA ASP A 271 18.61 -1.56 -16.42
C ASP A 271 19.45 -2.79 -16.79
N ALA A 272 20.65 -2.58 -17.36
CA ALA A 272 21.53 -3.66 -17.79
C ALA A 272 22.10 -4.44 -16.60
N SER A 273 22.54 -3.75 -15.55
CA SER A 273 23.13 -4.35 -14.35
C SER A 273 22.17 -4.50 -13.18
N GLY A 274 21.02 -3.81 -13.22
CA GLY A 274 20.08 -3.69 -12.10
C GLY A 274 20.60 -2.83 -10.94
N ARG A 275 21.77 -2.20 -11.07
CA ARG A 275 22.40 -1.44 -9.99
C ARG A 275 21.77 -0.06 -9.84
N THR A 276 21.60 0.38 -8.59
CA THR A 276 21.29 1.79 -8.30
C THR A 276 22.52 2.65 -8.58
N LEU A 277 22.39 3.63 -9.46
CA LEU A 277 23.44 4.59 -9.79
C LEU A 277 23.52 5.72 -8.77
N ALA A 278 22.36 6.25 -8.38
CA ALA A 278 22.22 7.27 -7.36
C ALA A 278 20.80 7.21 -6.77
N TYR A 279 20.64 7.78 -5.58
CA TYR A 279 19.34 7.88 -4.94
C TYR A 279 19.23 9.15 -4.10
N ALA A 280 17.99 9.59 -3.88
CA ALA A 280 17.61 10.54 -2.86
C ALA A 280 16.67 9.85 -1.88
N TRP A 281 16.68 10.27 -0.62
CA TRP A 281 15.76 9.76 0.39
C TRP A 281 15.20 10.90 1.25
N THR A 282 14.03 10.66 1.83
CA THR A 282 13.31 11.61 2.68
C THR A 282 12.43 10.85 3.67
N ASN A 283 11.69 11.58 4.50
CA ASN A 283 10.71 10.99 5.41
C ASN A 283 9.66 10.16 4.64
N PRO A 284 9.18 9.03 5.17
CA PRO A 284 8.15 8.20 4.53
C PRO A 284 6.87 8.97 4.19
N GLU A 285 6.54 10.01 4.95
CA GLU A 285 5.34 10.83 4.75
C GLU A 285 5.51 12.02 3.82
N ALA A 286 6.67 12.16 3.18
CA ALA A 286 6.88 13.21 2.20
C ALA A 286 5.90 13.05 1.03
N THR A 287 5.23 14.15 0.68
CA THR A 287 4.34 14.24 -0.48
C THR A 287 5.08 14.64 -1.75
N ARG A 288 6.39 14.93 -1.66
CA ARG A 288 7.25 15.32 -2.79
C ARG A 288 8.65 14.74 -2.61
N ILE A 289 9.25 14.29 -3.71
CA ILE A 289 10.63 13.83 -3.76
C ILE A 289 11.20 14.09 -5.16
N GLY A 290 12.49 14.42 -5.24
CA GLY A 290 13.16 14.64 -6.52
C GLY A 290 14.65 14.39 -6.41
N ILE A 291 15.29 14.26 -7.58
CA ILE A 291 16.73 14.07 -7.71
C ILE A 291 17.22 14.81 -8.96
N ASN A 292 18.42 15.38 -8.88
CA ASN A 292 19.11 16.00 -10.02
C ASN A 292 20.57 15.52 -10.03
N LEU A 293 20.97 14.88 -11.13
CA LEU A 293 22.31 14.31 -11.34
C LEU A 293 23.08 15.03 -12.45
N GLY A 294 22.59 16.17 -12.93
CA GLY A 294 23.16 16.91 -14.07
C GLY A 294 22.80 16.33 -15.44
N TRP A 295 22.61 15.01 -15.54
CA TRP A 295 22.17 14.32 -16.77
C TRP A 295 20.78 13.68 -16.66
N VAL A 296 20.27 13.53 -15.43
CA VAL A 296 18.90 13.10 -15.13
C VAL A 296 18.31 14.04 -14.08
N GLN A 297 17.07 14.43 -14.27
CA GLN A 297 16.29 15.23 -13.33
C GLN A 297 14.91 14.63 -13.18
N VAL A 298 14.44 14.51 -11.94
CA VAL A 298 13.14 13.92 -11.62
C VAL A 298 12.48 14.74 -10.52
N GLY A 299 11.18 15.01 -10.69
CA GLY A 299 10.32 15.54 -9.65
C GLY A 299 9.04 14.72 -9.57
N LEU A 300 8.73 14.20 -8.39
CA LEU A 300 7.53 13.42 -8.10
C LEU A 300 6.73 14.08 -6.98
N GLU A 301 5.41 14.02 -7.10
CA GLU A 301 4.45 14.44 -6.09
C GLU A 301 3.45 13.32 -5.84
N SER A 302 3.00 13.16 -4.60
CA SER A 302 1.96 12.20 -4.26
C SER A 302 0.69 12.56 -5.03
N ALA A 303 0.18 11.64 -5.84
CA ALA A 303 -1.14 11.79 -6.40
C ALA A 303 -2.12 11.80 -5.22
N ALA A 304 -2.91 12.88 -5.07
CA ALA A 304 -4.04 12.83 -4.17
C ALA A 304 -4.85 11.58 -4.52
N ILE A 305 -5.31 10.83 -3.51
CA ILE A 305 -6.23 9.72 -3.70
C ILE A 305 -7.53 10.33 -4.23
N GLY A 306 -7.62 10.53 -5.55
CA GLY A 306 -8.89 10.75 -6.22
C GLY A 306 -9.72 9.48 -6.05
N PRO A 307 -11.05 9.58 -5.95
CA PRO A 307 -11.90 8.39 -5.99
C PRO A 307 -11.49 7.59 -7.23
N ALA A 308 -11.27 6.28 -7.06
CA ALA A 308 -10.97 5.37 -8.16
C ALA A 308 -11.96 5.66 -9.30
N SER A 309 -11.43 5.98 -10.49
CA SER A 309 -12.28 6.24 -11.64
C SER A 309 -13.18 5.03 -11.87
N PRO A 310 -14.49 5.25 -12.14
CA PRO A 310 -15.50 4.19 -12.25
C PRO A 310 -15.30 3.26 -13.44
#